data_AF-A0AAJ1TXH1-F1
#
_entry.id   AF-A0AAJ1TXH1-F1
#
_cell.length_a   1.000
_cell.length_b   1.000
_cell.length_c   1.000
_cell.angle_alpha   90.00
_cell.angle_beta   90.00
_cell.angle_gamma   90.00
#
_symmetry.space_group_name_H-M   'P 1'
#
loop_
_entity.id
_entity.type
_entity.pdbx_description
1 polymer ?
#
loop_
_entity_poly.entity_id
_entity_poly.type
_entity_poly.pdbx_seq_one_letter_code
_entity_poly.pdbx_strand_id
1 'polypeptide(L)'
;MSQRDRARLDTPRDPRRSFVRQRRVDSDSFGSFAEDFARFMGTAKFLAYMTLFVAVWVLWNVVTPESWRFDPFPYIFLTLMLSLQASYAAPLILLAQNRQENRDKVVAEQDRRANARAHADMEFLAREVASLRMAVGEVATRDFLRSELRGLLAELEEAREDREGGSGRDPRGERDGRDDHAARRAPGDG
;
A
#
# COMPACT_ATOMS: atom_id res chain seq x y z
N MET A 1 -30.10 45.57 -0.95
CA MET A 1 -29.00 44.68 -1.37
C MET A 1 -27.96 44.62 -0.24
N SER A 2 -27.49 43.40 0.06
CA SER A 2 -26.35 42.99 0.91
C SER A 2 -26.35 43.40 2.40
N GLN A 3 -26.49 42.45 3.35
CA GLN A 3 -25.46 41.49 3.84
C GLN A 3 -24.27 42.23 4.47
N ARG A 4 -23.74 41.93 5.66
CA ARG A 4 -23.85 40.81 6.61
C ARG A 4 -23.00 41.28 7.81
N ASP A 5 -23.60 41.45 8.98
CA ASP A 5 -22.85 41.49 10.25
C ASP A 5 -23.46 40.47 11.21
N ARG A 6 -23.29 39.19 10.86
CA ARG A 6 -23.45 38.09 11.81
C ARG A 6 -22.08 37.80 12.36
N ALA A 7 -21.79 38.41 13.50
CA ALA A 7 -20.70 38.02 14.38
C ALA A 7 -20.75 36.51 14.57
N ARG A 8 -19.76 35.81 14.02
CA ARG A 8 -19.56 34.37 14.22
C ARG A 8 -19.15 34.15 15.67
N LEU A 9 -20.13 33.85 16.51
CA LEU A 9 -20.00 33.47 17.91
C LEU A 9 -19.92 31.94 18.09
N ASP A 10 -19.38 31.22 17.09
CA ASP A 10 -19.25 29.75 17.11
C ASP A 10 -17.78 29.33 17.05
N THR A 11 -16.95 29.86 17.95
CA THR A 11 -15.65 29.27 18.22
C THR A 11 -15.60 28.90 19.69
N PRO A 12 -15.79 27.62 20.06
CA PRO A 12 -15.60 27.20 21.44
C PRO A 12 -14.14 27.46 21.80
N ARG A 13 -13.95 28.46 22.67
CA ARG A 13 -12.69 28.85 23.27
C ARG A 13 -12.28 27.73 24.21
N ASP A 14 -11.40 26.85 23.75
CA ASP A 14 -10.89 25.72 24.53
C ASP A 14 -10.00 26.22 25.68
N PRO A 15 -10.48 26.28 26.95
CA PRO A 15 -9.80 26.98 28.02
C PRO A 15 -9.08 25.98 28.93
N ARG A 16 -8.36 24.98 28.39
CA ARG A 16 -7.64 24.00 29.22
C ARG A 16 -6.32 23.48 28.64
N ARG A 17 -5.54 24.29 27.92
CA ARG A 17 -4.09 24.04 27.82
C ARG A 17 -3.37 24.50 29.09
N SER A 18 -3.79 23.92 30.23
CA SER A 18 -3.10 24.03 31.50
C SER A 18 -1.83 23.17 31.43
N PHE A 19 -0.68 23.84 31.37
CA PHE A 19 0.54 23.56 32.14
C PHE A 19 1.13 22.14 32.26
N VAL A 20 0.70 21.14 31.49
CA VAL A 20 1.44 19.87 31.43
C VAL A 20 2.58 20.03 30.42
N ARG A 21 3.65 20.72 30.86
CA ARG A 21 4.98 20.50 30.32
C ARG A 21 5.31 19.03 30.60
N GLN A 22 4.86 18.14 29.73
CA GLN A 22 5.36 16.78 29.67
C GLN A 22 6.87 16.94 29.54
N ARG A 23 7.59 16.69 30.63
CA ARG A 23 9.04 16.50 30.60
C ARG A 23 9.25 15.38 29.60
N ARG A 24 9.61 15.75 28.36
CA ARG A 24 10.28 14.86 27.43
C ARG A 24 11.61 14.56 28.12
N VAL A 25 11.59 13.58 29.02
CA VAL A 25 12.81 12.96 29.54
C VAL A 25 13.54 12.48 28.29
N ASP A 26 14.76 12.96 28.10
CA ASP A 26 15.55 12.80 26.88
C ASP A 26 15.43 11.38 26.31
N SER A 27 14.63 11.27 25.25
CA SER A 27 14.19 10.00 24.67
C SER A 27 15.31 9.24 23.97
N ASP A 28 16.41 9.93 23.64
CA ASP A 28 17.47 9.40 22.81
C ASP A 28 18.52 8.66 23.66
N SER A 29 18.99 9.26 24.76
CA SER A 29 19.99 8.65 25.65
C SER A 29 19.47 7.44 26.42
N PHE A 30 18.20 7.48 26.86
CA PHE A 30 17.56 6.31 27.49
C PHE A 30 17.20 5.23 26.47
N GLY A 31 17.03 5.60 25.21
CA GLY A 31 16.72 4.68 24.13
C GLY A 31 17.86 3.73 23.81
N SER A 32 19.06 4.28 23.62
CA SER A 32 20.27 3.48 23.40
C SER A 32 20.60 2.62 24.62
N PHE A 33 20.50 3.17 25.83
CA PHE A 33 20.74 2.42 27.06
C PHE A 33 19.80 1.22 27.20
N ALA A 34 18.51 1.39 26.93
CA ALA A 34 17.54 0.30 27.01
C ALA A 34 17.81 -0.80 25.96
N GLU A 35 18.25 -0.42 24.76
CA GLU A 35 18.60 -1.38 23.70
C GLU A 35 19.85 -2.18 24.04
N ASP A 36 20.88 -1.52 24.58
CA ASP A 36 22.09 -2.18 25.08
C ASP A 36 21.79 -3.08 26.28
N PHE A 37 20.96 -2.62 27.21
CA PHE A 37 20.55 -3.39 28.37
C PHE A 37 19.72 -4.62 27.99
N ALA A 38 18.83 -4.51 27.00
CA ALA A 38 18.06 -5.62 26.46
C ALA A 38 18.96 -6.66 25.77
N ARG A 39 19.92 -6.21 24.94
CA ARG A 39 20.93 -7.09 24.32
C ARG A 39 21.79 -7.79 25.37
N PHE A 40 22.15 -7.08 26.44
CA PHE A 40 22.97 -7.61 27.52
C PHE A 40 22.22 -8.66 28.36
N MET A 41 20.97 -8.38 28.75
CA MET A 41 20.15 -9.28 29.57
C MET A 41 19.72 -10.55 28.81
N GLY A 42 19.50 -10.46 27.49
CA GLY A 42 19.11 -11.60 26.65
C GLY A 42 20.24 -12.59 26.34
N THR A 43 21.49 -12.27 26.71
CA THR A 43 22.66 -13.10 26.39
C THR A 43 23.09 -13.95 27.60
N ALA A 44 23.50 -15.21 27.37
CA ALA A 44 24.05 -16.10 28.41
C ALA A 44 25.26 -15.53 29.18
N LYS A 45 25.87 -14.47 28.66
CA LYS A 45 26.97 -13.72 29.29
C LYS A 45 26.56 -13.05 30.60
N PHE A 46 25.33 -12.55 30.73
CA PHE A 46 24.87 -11.94 31.99
C PHE A 46 24.86 -12.94 33.13
N LEU A 47 24.28 -14.13 32.89
CA LEU A 47 24.25 -15.21 33.87
C LEU A 47 25.68 -15.62 34.27
N ALA A 48 26.58 -15.78 33.29
CA ALA A 48 27.98 -16.12 33.55
C ALA A 48 28.69 -15.08 34.45
N TYR A 49 28.52 -13.77 34.18
CA TYR A 49 29.08 -12.71 35.02
C TYR A 49 28.49 -12.71 36.44
N MET A 50 27.18 -12.90 36.58
CA MET A 50 26.53 -12.97 37.90
C MET A 50 27.00 -14.18 38.70
N THR A 51 27.11 -15.35 38.07
CA THR A 51 27.66 -16.55 38.72
C THR A 51 29.10 -16.33 39.15
N LEU A 52 29.93 -15.73 38.28
CA LEU A 52 31.32 -15.43 38.61
C LEU A 52 31.42 -14.44 39.79
N PHE A 53 30.59 -13.40 39.80
CA PHE A 53 30.54 -12.43 40.89
C PHE A 53 30.20 -13.10 42.23
N VAL A 54 29.15 -13.92 42.28
CA VAL A 54 28.76 -14.67 43.48
C VAL A 54 29.87 -15.63 43.91
N ALA A 55 30.47 -16.36 42.96
CA ALA A 55 31.54 -17.29 43.25
C ALA A 55 32.78 -16.59 43.85
N VAL A 56 33.19 -15.46 43.27
CA VAL A 56 34.31 -14.65 43.79
C VAL A 56 34.00 -14.10 45.17
N TRP A 57 32.77 -13.62 45.42
CA TRP A 57 32.36 -13.11 46.73
C TRP A 57 32.42 -14.18 47.82
N VAL A 58 31.88 -15.36 47.52
CA VAL A 58 31.90 -16.51 48.43
C VAL A 58 33.34 -16.96 48.66
N LEU A 59 34.15 -17.10 47.59
CA LEU A 59 35.54 -17.51 47.68
C LEU A 59 36.36 -16.53 48.54
N TRP A 60 36.17 -15.23 48.36
CA TRP A 60 36.80 -14.21 49.18
C TRP A 60 36.44 -14.40 50.66
N ASN A 61 35.15 -14.51 51.00
CA ASN A 61 34.73 -14.64 52.39
C ASN A 61 35.12 -15.97 53.06
N VAL A 62 35.31 -17.04 52.27
CA VAL A 62 35.75 -18.35 52.76
C VAL A 62 37.26 -18.41 52.98
N VAL A 63 38.05 -17.93 52.03
CA VAL A 63 39.53 -18.04 52.05
C VAL A 63 40.17 -17.02 52.98
N THR A 64 39.51 -15.87 53.20
CA THR A 64 40.08 -14.78 54.00
C THR A 64 40.01 -15.09 55.50
N PRO A 65 41.08 -14.80 56.29
CA PRO A 65 41.07 -14.97 57.75
C PRO A 65 39.95 -14.20 58.44
N GLU A 66 39.49 -14.67 59.61
CA GLU A 66 38.35 -14.10 60.35
C GLU A 66 38.40 -12.58 60.56
N SER A 67 39.60 -12.03 60.72
CA SER A 67 39.81 -10.59 60.91
C SER A 67 39.50 -9.74 59.68
N TRP A 68 39.44 -10.34 58.48
CA TRP A 68 39.27 -9.66 57.20
C TRP A 68 38.05 -10.17 56.42
N ARG A 69 37.23 -11.05 57.02
CA ARG A 69 35.95 -11.49 56.43
C ARG A 69 34.98 -10.33 56.42
N PHE A 70 34.59 -9.90 55.23
CA PHE A 70 33.68 -8.79 55.04
C PHE A 70 32.21 -9.19 55.28
N ASP A 71 31.84 -10.42 54.90
CA ASP A 71 30.48 -10.96 54.94
C ASP A 71 30.52 -12.45 55.33
N PRO A 72 30.63 -12.77 56.64
CA PRO A 72 30.62 -14.15 57.13
C PRO A 72 29.28 -14.87 56.85
N PHE A 73 29.30 -16.20 56.80
CA PHE A 73 28.07 -17.02 56.71
C PHE A 73 27.09 -16.60 57.82
N PRO A 74 25.83 -16.23 57.49
CA PRO A 74 25.04 -16.60 56.31
C PRO A 74 25.02 -15.60 55.12
N TYR A 75 26.03 -14.73 54.95
CA TYR A 75 26.16 -13.78 53.83
C TYR A 75 25.03 -12.73 53.74
N ILE A 76 24.86 -11.95 54.81
CA ILE A 76 23.81 -10.93 54.89
C ILE A 76 24.00 -9.84 53.82
N PHE A 77 25.23 -9.40 53.57
CA PHE A 77 25.47 -8.30 52.63
C PHE A 77 25.20 -8.74 51.19
N LEU A 78 25.64 -9.94 50.81
CA LEU A 78 25.30 -10.52 49.51
C LEU A 78 23.78 -10.63 49.34
N THR A 79 23.08 -11.09 50.37
CA THR A 79 21.62 -11.25 50.33
C THR A 79 20.90 -9.90 50.20
N LEU A 80 21.32 -8.89 50.97
CA LEU A 80 20.77 -7.53 50.89
C LEU A 80 21.02 -6.90 49.52
N MET A 81 22.19 -7.11 48.94
CA MET A 81 22.51 -6.59 47.62
C MET A 81 21.69 -7.27 46.52
N LEU A 82 21.51 -8.60 46.57
CA LEU A 82 20.67 -9.33 45.62
C LEU A 82 19.19 -8.95 45.75
N SER A 83 18.68 -8.75 46.97
CA SER A 83 17.28 -8.32 47.16
C SER A 83 17.05 -6.89 46.67
N LEU A 84 17.99 -5.98 46.93
CA LEU A 84 17.98 -4.64 46.34
C LEU A 84 18.06 -4.72 44.81
N GLN A 85 18.88 -5.61 44.27
CA GLN A 85 19.05 -5.80 42.84
C GLN A 85 17.74 -6.20 42.15
N ALA A 86 16.99 -7.12 42.74
CA ALA A 86 15.66 -7.48 42.27
C ALA A 86 14.66 -6.32 42.42
N SER A 87 14.73 -5.57 43.51
CA SER A 87 13.80 -4.46 43.80
C SER A 87 13.93 -3.30 42.81
N TYR A 88 15.16 -2.90 42.44
CA TYR A 88 15.35 -1.82 41.46
C TYR A 88 15.13 -2.28 40.01
N ALA A 89 15.22 -3.59 39.73
CA ALA A 89 14.98 -4.11 38.39
C ALA A 89 13.52 -3.89 37.94
N ALA A 90 12.55 -4.08 38.84
CA ALA A 90 11.13 -3.90 38.53
C ALA A 90 10.77 -2.52 37.93
N PRO A 91 11.11 -1.37 38.56
CA PRO A 91 10.81 -0.06 37.99
C PRO A 91 11.57 0.24 36.69
N LEU A 92 12.80 -0.26 36.53
CA LEU A 92 13.55 -0.13 35.27
C LEU A 92 12.90 -0.92 34.14
N ILE A 93 12.46 -2.15 34.43
CA ILE A 93 11.73 -3.00 33.49
C ILE A 93 10.41 -2.33 33.11
N LEU A 94 9.67 -1.77 34.07
CA LEU A 94 8.41 -1.05 33.80
C LEU A 94 8.63 0.18 32.89
N LEU A 95 9.72 0.92 33.06
CA LEU A 95 10.07 2.03 32.17
C LEU A 95 10.43 1.54 30.76
N ALA A 96 11.19 0.45 30.65
CA ALA A 96 11.53 -0.15 29.37
C ALA A 96 10.29 -0.69 28.63
N GLN A 97 9.38 -1.35 29.37
CA GLN A 97 8.13 -1.90 28.85
C GLN A 97 7.18 -0.81 28.35
N ASN A 98 6.95 0.26 29.12
CA ASN A 98 6.11 1.39 28.70
C ASN A 98 6.56 1.99 27.36
N ARG A 99 7.87 2.01 27.11
CA ARG A 99 8.42 2.51 25.85
C ARG A 99 8.25 1.52 24.70
N GLN A 100 8.46 0.23 24.94
CA GLN A 100 8.19 -0.81 23.93
C GLN A 100 6.70 -0.78 23.53
N GLU A 101 5.79 -0.74 24.50
CA GLU A 101 4.35 -0.71 24.25
C GLU A 101 3.93 0.52 23.41
N ASN A 102 4.55 1.68 23.64
CA ASN A 102 4.30 2.87 22.81
C ASN A 102 4.79 2.71 21.36
N ARG A 103 5.94 2.05 21.15
CA ARG A 103 6.43 1.73 19.79
C ARG A 103 5.49 0.74 19.11
N ASP A 104 5.11 -0.32 19.81
CA ASP A 104 4.22 -1.35 19.31
C ASP A 104 2.85 -0.78 18.93
N LYS A 105 2.33 0.18 19.70
CA LYS A 105 1.11 0.93 19.35
C LYS A 105 1.25 1.69 18.03
N VAL A 106 2.36 2.40 17.83
CA VAL A 106 2.60 3.16 16.57
C VAL A 106 2.70 2.21 15.38
N VAL A 107 3.44 1.11 15.51
CA VAL A 107 3.56 0.09 14.46
C VAL A 107 2.18 -0.51 14.15
N ALA A 108 1.40 -0.88 15.16
CA ALA A 108 0.06 -1.43 14.99
C ALA A 108 -0.93 -0.45 14.33
N GLU A 109 -0.80 0.86 14.58
CA GLU A 109 -1.60 1.88 13.89
C GLU A 109 -1.18 2.03 12.42
N GLN A 110 0.12 2.00 12.14
CA GLN A 110 0.65 2.07 10.78
C GLN A 110 0.21 0.85 9.96
N ASP A 111 0.31 -0.35 10.52
CA ASP A 111 -0.15 -1.59 9.88
C ASP A 111 -1.65 -1.55 9.59
N ARG A 112 -2.46 -1.06 10.54
CA ARG A 112 -3.90 -0.87 10.30
C ARG A 112 -4.17 0.07 9.13
N ARG A 113 -3.45 1.20 9.04
CA ARG A 113 -3.59 2.15 7.93
C ARG A 113 -3.12 1.55 6.61
N ALA A 114 -2.02 0.81 6.60
CA ALA A 114 -1.51 0.14 5.42
C ALA A 114 -2.51 -0.91 4.91
N ASN A 115 -3.06 -1.73 5.81
CA ASN A 115 -4.04 -2.76 5.47
C ASN A 115 -5.35 -2.15 4.92
N ALA A 116 -5.82 -1.05 5.51
CA ALA A 116 -6.99 -0.34 5.01
C ALA A 116 -6.77 0.21 3.58
N ARG A 117 -5.57 0.75 3.29
CA ARG A 117 -5.21 1.19 1.93
C ARG A 117 -5.13 0.00 0.96
N ALA A 118 -4.47 -1.08 1.35
CA ALA A 118 -4.39 -2.28 0.53
C ALA A 118 -5.77 -2.85 0.19
N HIS A 119 -6.71 -2.83 1.15
CA HIS A 119 -8.09 -3.25 0.91
C HIS A 119 -8.80 -2.33 -0.10
N ALA A 120 -8.63 -1.02 0.02
CA ALA A 120 -9.19 -0.06 -0.93
C ALA A 120 -8.59 -0.21 -2.34
N ASP A 121 -7.28 -0.42 -2.44
CA ASP A 121 -6.58 -0.65 -3.71
C ASP A 121 -7.06 -1.94 -4.38
N MET A 122 -7.25 -3.02 -3.60
CA MET A 122 -7.84 -4.26 -4.10
C MET A 122 -9.27 -4.06 -4.61
N GLU A 123 -10.10 -3.32 -3.88
CA GLU A 123 -11.46 -3.00 -4.35
C GLU A 123 -11.45 -2.16 -5.63
N PHE A 124 -10.54 -1.19 -5.73
CA PHE A 124 -10.37 -0.39 -6.93
C PHE A 124 -9.96 -1.25 -8.13
N LEU A 125 -8.92 -2.07 -7.95
CA LEU A 125 -8.46 -3.00 -8.99
C LEU A 125 -9.55 -4.00 -9.38
N ALA A 126 -10.34 -4.51 -8.43
CA ALA A 126 -11.44 -5.42 -8.73
C ALA A 126 -12.53 -4.74 -9.58
N ARG A 127 -12.84 -3.46 -9.30
CA ARG A 127 -13.77 -2.67 -10.12
C ARG A 127 -13.21 -2.40 -11.51
N GLU A 128 -11.92 -2.08 -11.63
CA GLU A 128 -11.27 -1.87 -12.92
C GLU A 128 -11.18 -3.16 -13.76
N VAL A 129 -10.92 -4.31 -13.12
CA VAL A 129 -10.96 -5.60 -13.84
C VAL A 129 -12.38 -5.94 -14.27
N ALA A 130 -13.40 -5.63 -13.46
CA ALA A 130 -14.79 -5.83 -13.83
C ALA A 130 -15.22 -4.92 -15.00
N SER A 131 -14.86 -3.63 -14.98
CA SER A 131 -15.14 -2.70 -16.08
C SER A 131 -14.41 -3.12 -17.36
N LEU A 132 -13.13 -3.49 -17.27
CA LEU A 132 -12.36 -4.02 -18.39
C LEU A 132 -12.97 -5.29 -18.96
N ARG A 133 -13.43 -6.22 -18.11
CA ARG A 133 -14.11 -7.45 -18.54
C ARG A 133 -15.40 -7.15 -19.29
N MET A 134 -16.19 -6.18 -18.84
CA MET A 134 -17.42 -5.76 -19.53
C MET A 134 -17.10 -5.14 -20.89
N ALA A 135 -16.16 -4.20 -20.94
CA ALA A 135 -15.74 -3.55 -22.19
C ALA A 135 -15.18 -4.56 -23.21
N VAL A 136 -14.34 -5.51 -22.78
CA VAL A 136 -13.85 -6.59 -23.65
C VAL A 136 -14.98 -7.53 -24.05
N GLY A 137 -15.92 -7.83 -23.15
CA GLY A 137 -17.08 -8.67 -23.43
C GLY A 137 -17.98 -8.10 -24.54
N GLU A 138 -18.19 -6.78 -24.57
CA GLU A 138 -18.97 -6.11 -25.62
C GLU A 138 -18.27 -6.17 -26.99
N VAL A 139 -16.95 -5.93 -27.04
CA VAL A 139 -16.17 -5.93 -28.30
C VAL A 139 -15.88 -7.35 -28.82
N ALA A 140 -15.81 -8.34 -27.92
CA ALA A 140 -15.53 -9.73 -28.26
C ALA A 140 -16.79 -10.57 -28.52
N THR A 141 -17.96 -9.94 -28.76
CA THR A 141 -19.14 -10.71 -29.12
C THR A 141 -18.87 -11.40 -30.46
N ARG A 142 -18.99 -12.73 -30.51
CA ARG A 142 -18.72 -13.56 -31.70
C ARG A 142 -19.41 -13.00 -32.95
N ASP A 143 -20.59 -12.45 -32.78
CA ASP A 143 -21.39 -11.91 -33.88
C ASP A 143 -20.84 -10.58 -34.42
N PHE A 144 -20.28 -9.71 -33.57
CA PHE A 144 -19.61 -8.47 -34.01
C PHE A 144 -18.30 -8.78 -34.74
N LEU A 145 -17.45 -9.63 -34.16
CA LEU A 145 -16.24 -10.10 -34.84
C LEU A 145 -16.56 -10.78 -36.17
N ARG A 146 -17.67 -11.52 -36.24
CA ARG A 146 -18.13 -12.18 -37.46
C ARG A 146 -18.69 -11.18 -38.49
N SER A 147 -19.40 -10.13 -38.06
CA SER A 147 -19.88 -9.10 -38.97
C SER A 147 -18.75 -8.26 -39.53
N GLU A 148 -17.76 -7.89 -38.71
CA GLU A 148 -16.58 -7.15 -39.17
C GLU A 148 -15.72 -7.97 -40.12
N LEU A 149 -15.45 -9.25 -39.79
CA LEU A 149 -14.74 -10.15 -40.71
C LEU A 149 -15.48 -10.31 -42.04
N ARG A 150 -16.81 -10.39 -42.02
CA ARG A 150 -17.62 -10.45 -43.25
C ARG A 150 -17.60 -9.14 -44.03
N GLY A 151 -17.67 -8.01 -43.34
CA GLY A 151 -17.59 -6.68 -43.95
C GLY A 151 -16.27 -6.49 -44.68
N LEU A 152 -15.14 -6.78 -44.01
CA LEU A 152 -13.81 -6.71 -44.61
C LEU A 152 -13.62 -7.69 -45.76
N LEU A 153 -14.18 -8.91 -45.66
CA LEU A 153 -14.13 -9.87 -46.77
C LEU A 153 -14.92 -9.38 -47.99
N ALA A 154 -16.12 -8.83 -47.77
CA ALA A 154 -16.94 -8.28 -48.85
C ALA A 154 -16.26 -7.09 -49.54
N GLU A 155 -15.64 -6.19 -48.77
CA GLU A 155 -14.88 -5.06 -49.30
C GLU A 155 -13.68 -5.52 -50.16
N LEU A 156 -12.99 -6.59 -49.75
CA LEU A 156 -11.90 -7.18 -50.56
C LEU A 156 -12.41 -7.86 -51.84
N GLU A 157 -13.59 -8.46 -51.81
CA GLU A 157 -14.21 -9.14 -52.95
C GLU A 157 -14.68 -8.12 -53.99
N GLU A 158 -15.31 -7.03 -53.55
CA GLU A 158 -15.70 -5.89 -54.39
C GLU A 158 -14.46 -5.21 -55.01
N ALA A 159 -13.40 -4.98 -54.23
CA ALA A 159 -12.14 -4.45 -54.75
C ALA A 159 -11.44 -5.39 -55.77
N ARG A 160 -11.73 -6.69 -55.72
CA ARG A 160 -11.25 -7.68 -56.70
C ARG A 160 -12.11 -7.66 -57.96
N GLU A 161 -13.43 -7.59 -57.82
CA GLU A 161 -14.38 -7.49 -58.92
C GLU A 161 -14.21 -6.19 -59.71
N ASP A 162 -13.95 -5.06 -59.06
CA ASP A 162 -13.63 -3.80 -59.75
C ASP A 162 -12.35 -3.89 -60.60
N ARG A 163 -11.36 -4.67 -60.12
CA ARG A 163 -10.15 -4.98 -60.88
C ARG A 163 -10.39 -5.91 -62.07
N GLU A 164 -11.32 -6.86 -61.95
CA GLU A 164 -11.66 -7.82 -63.01
C GLU A 164 -12.67 -7.23 -64.03
N GLY A 165 -13.64 -6.41 -63.59
CA GLY A 165 -14.68 -5.77 -64.40
C GLY A 165 -14.17 -4.62 -65.28
N GLY A 166 -13.04 -4.00 -64.92
CA GLY A 166 -12.32 -3.05 -65.77
C GLY A 166 -11.78 -3.66 -67.08
N SER A 167 -11.78 -4.99 -67.24
CA SER A 167 -11.22 -5.67 -68.41
C SER A 167 -12.23 -6.04 -69.51
N GLY A 168 -13.54 -5.73 -69.37
CA GLY A 168 -14.60 -6.37 -70.17
C GLY A 168 -15.44 -5.51 -71.12
N ARG A 169 -15.27 -4.18 -71.22
CA ARG A 169 -16.20 -3.34 -72.00
C ARG A 169 -15.60 -2.85 -73.33
N ASP A 170 -15.86 -3.60 -74.39
CA ASP A 170 -15.54 -3.26 -75.78
C ASP A 170 -16.67 -2.37 -76.38
N PRO A 171 -16.42 -1.11 -76.77
CA PRO A 171 -17.44 -0.24 -77.35
C PRO A 171 -17.26 -0.14 -78.86
N ARG A 172 -18.02 -0.94 -79.64
CA ARG A 172 -18.18 -0.69 -81.08
C ARG A 172 -19.63 -0.85 -81.50
N GLY A 173 -20.22 0.26 -81.95
CA GLY A 173 -21.50 0.25 -82.64
C GLY A 173 -22.20 1.60 -82.61
N GLU A 174 -21.55 2.68 -83.04
CA GLU A 174 -22.23 3.94 -83.33
C GLU A 174 -21.64 4.54 -84.62
N ARG A 175 -22.54 4.89 -85.56
CA ARG A 175 -22.42 5.44 -86.94
C ARG A 175 -23.30 4.55 -87.82
N ASP A 176 -24.30 5.04 -88.56
CA ASP A 176 -24.37 6.23 -89.39
C ASP A 176 -25.81 6.36 -89.95
N GLY A 177 -26.20 7.53 -90.44
CA GLY A 177 -27.37 7.67 -91.31
C GLY A 177 -28.34 8.79 -90.95
N ARG A 178 -27.91 10.04 -91.14
CA ARG A 178 -28.81 11.18 -91.38
C ARG A 178 -29.21 11.23 -92.86
N ASP A 179 -30.26 12.02 -93.10
CA ASP A 179 -30.73 12.55 -94.37
C ASP A 179 -31.77 11.67 -95.10
N ASP A 180 -33.05 12.05 -95.05
CA ASP A 180 -33.54 12.92 -96.13
C ASP A 180 -34.92 13.54 -95.86
N HIS A 181 -35.05 14.75 -96.38
CA HIS A 181 -36.16 15.67 -96.27
C HIS A 181 -37.28 15.32 -97.27
N ALA A 182 -38.48 15.79 -96.91
CA ALA A 182 -39.47 16.33 -97.85
C ALA A 182 -40.35 15.35 -98.67
N ALA A 183 -41.58 15.26 -98.16
CA ALA A 183 -42.78 15.77 -98.83
C ALA A 183 -43.55 14.86 -99.81
N ARG A 184 -44.87 15.06 -99.69
CA ARG A 184 -45.94 15.00 -100.71
C ARG A 184 -46.85 13.77 -100.70
N ARG A 185 -48.11 14.09 -100.38
CA ARG A 185 -49.37 13.64 -101.00
C ARG A 185 -49.84 12.21 -100.68
N ALA A 186 -50.78 12.12 -99.73
CA ALA A 186 -52.24 11.88 -99.91
C ALA A 186 -52.73 10.81 -100.94
N PRO A 187 -54.01 10.40 -100.91
CA PRO A 187 -54.50 9.13 -100.34
C PRO A 187 -55.32 8.27 -101.35
N GLY A 188 -55.84 7.11 -100.95
CA GLY A 188 -56.87 6.32 -101.66
C GLY A 188 -56.56 4.82 -101.64
N ASP A 189 -57.34 4.01 -100.94
CA ASP A 189 -58.60 3.35 -101.35
C ASP A 189 -58.39 2.13 -102.26
N GLY A 190 -58.88 0.97 -101.80
CA GLY A 190 -58.90 -0.31 -102.52
C GLY A 190 -58.82 -1.52 -101.60
#